data_AF-A0A2E3U3D6-F1
#
_entry.id   AF-A0A2E3U3D6-F1
#
_cell.length_a   1.000
_cell.length_b   1.000
_cell.length_c   1.000
_cell.angle_alpha   90.00
_cell.angle_beta   90.00
_cell.angle_gamma   90.00
#
_symmetry.space_group_name_H-M   'P 1'
#
loop_
_entity.id
_entity.type
_entity.pdbx_description
1 polymer ?
#
loop_
_entity_poly.entity_id
_entity_poly.type
_entity_poly.pdbx_seq_one_letter_code
_entity_poly.pdbx_strand_id
1 'polypeptide(L)'
;MNHYSDHASELFIFYQGADPAQVHDCWIDLLPNAASLACDIGAGSGRDAAWLANKGWDVIAVEPAHELRKLGEQFTLTQPRENGSISWIDDQLPELNRLRSQGQRFQLVLISAVWMHLQPSEHQHAMRNVSELLAPAGLLVISLRHGPDDAGRFHPFTTDEIIALAQHRGLTVTRDIRGIADKSRELVSWDYLVFNAPTSETKQTTT
;
A
#
# COMPACT_ATOMS: atom_id res chain seq x y z
N MET A 1 -11.17 -11.74 17.21
CA MET A 1 -10.28 -10.58 17.32
C MET A 1 -9.01 -10.98 16.58
N ASN A 2 -8.50 -10.14 15.67
CA ASN A 2 -7.31 -10.47 14.87
C ASN A 2 -6.05 -9.98 15.60
N HIS A 3 -4.90 -10.61 15.35
CA HIS A 3 -3.62 -10.29 16.00
C HIS A 3 -3.31 -8.78 16.02
N TYR A 4 -3.66 -8.07 14.96
CA TYR A 4 -3.46 -6.63 14.79
C TYR A 4 -4.31 -5.77 15.73
N SER A 5 -5.51 -6.22 16.08
CA SER A 5 -6.32 -5.57 17.11
C SER A 5 -5.83 -5.94 18.51
N ASP A 6 -5.45 -7.20 18.73
CA ASP A 6 -5.01 -7.70 20.05
C ASP A 6 -3.70 -7.04 20.52
N HIS A 7 -2.80 -6.70 19.58
CA HIS A 7 -1.50 -6.09 19.86
C HIS A 7 -1.39 -4.64 19.35
N ALA A 8 -2.54 -3.98 19.15
CA ALA A 8 -2.61 -2.69 18.45
C ALA A 8 -1.67 -1.62 19.03
N SER A 9 -1.60 -1.48 20.36
CA SER A 9 -0.74 -0.48 21.01
C SER A 9 0.76 -0.71 20.76
N GLU A 10 1.21 -1.97 20.84
CA GLU A 10 2.61 -2.34 20.63
C GLU A 10 3.00 -2.16 19.15
N LEU A 11 2.14 -2.65 18.25
CA LEU A 11 2.34 -2.51 16.81
C LEU A 11 2.29 -1.05 16.38
N PHE A 12 1.40 -0.24 16.95
CA PHE A 12 1.36 1.19 16.70
C PHE A 12 2.70 1.86 17.03
N ILE A 13 3.24 1.64 18.24
CA ILE A 13 4.54 2.20 18.64
C ILE A 13 5.65 1.72 17.71
N PHE A 14 5.68 0.41 17.42
CA PHE A 14 6.72 -0.19 16.58
C PHE A 14 6.69 0.38 15.16
N TYR A 15 5.51 0.49 14.54
CA TYR A 15 5.36 1.01 13.17
C TYR A 15 5.68 2.49 13.07
N GLN A 16 5.34 3.28 14.09
CA GLN A 16 5.71 4.70 14.18
C GLN A 16 7.22 4.92 14.34
N GLY A 17 7.96 3.92 14.83
CA GLY A 17 9.42 4.01 15.01
C GLY A 17 10.22 3.97 13.71
N ALA A 18 9.62 3.54 12.59
CA ALA A 18 10.27 3.57 11.29
C ALA A 18 10.04 4.92 10.60
N ASP A 19 11.10 5.53 10.08
CA ASP A 19 11.02 6.78 9.32
C ASP A 19 10.43 6.51 7.92
N PRO A 20 9.23 7.02 7.59
CA PRO A 20 8.60 6.77 6.30
C PRO A 20 9.41 7.34 5.13
N ALA A 21 10.19 8.41 5.33
CA ALA A 21 11.06 8.92 4.27
C ALA A 21 12.14 7.89 3.88
N GLN A 22 12.66 7.14 4.85
CA GLN A 22 13.65 6.08 4.59
C GLN A 22 13.01 4.81 4.05
N VAL A 23 11.80 4.46 4.52
CA VAL A 23 11.07 3.27 4.04
C VAL A 23 10.76 3.40 2.54
N HIS A 24 10.46 4.62 2.09
CA HIS A 24 9.97 4.89 0.74
C HIS A 24 11.01 5.56 -0.19
N ASP A 25 12.25 5.76 0.28
CA ASP A 25 13.32 6.46 -0.45
C ASP A 25 13.65 5.81 -1.80
N CYS A 26 13.52 4.48 -1.88
CA CYS A 26 13.87 3.73 -3.08
C CYS A 26 12.87 3.88 -4.24
N TRP A 27 11.74 4.57 -4.05
CA TRP A 27 10.72 4.78 -5.09
C TRP A 27 10.10 6.17 -5.11
N ILE A 28 10.34 7.02 -4.10
CA ILE A 28 9.71 8.33 -3.96
C ILE A 28 9.91 9.26 -5.16
N ASP A 29 11.05 9.16 -5.87
CA ASP A 29 11.36 9.93 -7.09
C ASP A 29 10.41 9.65 -8.26
N LEU A 30 9.62 8.56 -8.19
CA LEU A 30 8.62 8.22 -9.20
C LEU A 30 7.27 8.90 -8.96
N LEU A 31 7.03 9.51 -7.80
CA LEU A 31 5.76 10.19 -7.56
C LEU A 31 5.55 11.33 -8.56
N PRO A 32 4.30 11.53 -9.05
CA PRO A 32 4.00 12.64 -9.93
C PRO A 32 4.23 13.97 -9.20
N ASN A 33 4.62 15.00 -9.96
CA ASN A 33 4.87 16.35 -9.43
C ASN A 33 3.63 16.98 -8.78
N ALA A 34 2.43 16.61 -9.24
CA ALA A 34 1.17 17.08 -8.67
C ALA A 34 0.56 15.97 -7.81
N ALA A 35 0.53 16.20 -6.49
CA ALA A 35 -0.20 15.35 -5.57
C ALA A 35 -1.70 15.33 -5.92
N SER A 36 -2.31 14.16 -5.79
CA SER A 36 -3.73 13.95 -6.09
C SER A 36 -4.29 12.98 -5.05
N LEU A 37 -5.10 12.01 -5.46
CA LEU A 37 -5.68 11.00 -4.60
C LEU A 37 -4.77 9.77 -4.47
N ALA A 38 -4.45 9.38 -3.24
CA ALA A 38 -3.71 8.18 -2.89
C ALA A 38 -4.57 7.22 -2.04
N CYS A 39 -4.30 5.93 -2.14
CA CYS A 39 -4.84 4.91 -1.24
C CYS A 39 -3.69 4.20 -0.53
N ASP A 40 -3.76 4.13 0.79
CA ASP A 40 -2.83 3.36 1.63
C ASP A 40 -3.56 2.13 2.15
N ILE A 41 -3.29 0.97 1.56
CA ILE A 41 -3.97 -0.29 1.89
C ILE A 41 -3.17 -1.01 2.97
N GLY A 42 -3.86 -1.35 4.07
CA GLY A 42 -3.25 -1.82 5.32
C GLY A 42 -2.48 -0.70 6.02
N ALA A 43 -3.12 0.47 6.14
CA ALA A 43 -2.52 1.70 6.65
C ALA A 43 -2.02 1.58 8.10
N GLY A 44 -2.46 0.58 8.87
CA GLY A 44 -1.96 0.28 10.20
C GLY A 44 -1.99 1.48 11.14
N SER A 45 -0.80 1.93 11.58
CA SER A 45 -0.66 3.08 12.48
C SER A 45 -0.96 4.44 11.84
N GLY A 46 -1.21 4.49 10.53
CA GLY A 46 -1.42 5.72 9.77
C GLY A 46 -0.13 6.49 9.46
N ARG A 47 1.05 5.86 9.66
CA ARG A 47 2.36 6.47 9.38
C ARG A 47 2.48 6.91 7.93
N ASP A 48 2.25 5.97 7.01
CA ASP A 48 2.47 6.18 5.58
C ASP A 48 1.42 7.16 5.02
N ALA A 49 0.16 7.00 5.43
CA ALA A 49 -0.89 7.97 5.15
C ALA A 49 -0.57 9.40 5.65
N ALA A 50 -0.08 9.56 6.89
CA ALA A 50 0.33 10.87 7.42
C ALA A 50 1.46 11.50 6.61
N TRP A 51 2.46 10.71 6.25
CA TRP A 51 3.60 11.16 5.47
C TRP A 51 3.20 11.60 4.06
N LEU A 52 2.32 10.85 3.38
CA LEU A 52 1.76 11.25 2.08
C LEU A 52 0.91 12.52 2.19
N ALA A 53 0.04 12.63 3.20
CA ALA A 53 -0.77 13.83 3.40
C ALA A 53 0.08 15.08 3.68
N ASN A 54 1.20 14.94 4.40
CA ASN A 54 2.15 16.03 4.60
C ASN A 54 2.86 16.44 3.28
N LYS A 55 2.90 15.56 2.27
CA LYS A 55 3.35 15.87 0.91
C LYS A 55 2.23 16.43 0.01
N GLY A 56 1.06 16.72 0.58
CA GLY A 56 -0.07 17.32 -0.14
C GLY A 56 -1.03 16.32 -0.78
N TRP A 57 -0.92 15.02 -0.50
CA TRP A 57 -1.84 14.02 -1.03
C TRP A 57 -3.14 13.96 -0.24
N ASP A 58 -4.25 13.74 -0.94
CA ASP A 58 -5.50 13.29 -0.32
C ASP A 58 -5.44 11.77 -0.20
N VAL A 59 -5.42 11.26 1.03
CA VAL A 59 -5.19 9.83 1.29
C VAL A 59 -6.46 9.16 1.82
N ILE A 60 -6.79 8.02 1.23
CA ILE A 60 -7.73 7.06 1.81
C ILE A 60 -6.94 5.93 2.46
N ALA A 61 -6.89 5.93 3.79
CA ALA A 61 -6.26 4.92 4.61
C ALA A 61 -7.24 3.76 4.86
N VAL A 62 -6.86 2.55 4.42
CA VAL A 62 -7.67 1.34 4.56
C VAL A 62 -7.01 0.43 5.58
N GLU A 63 -7.71 0.11 6.66
CA GLU A 63 -7.18 -0.76 7.72
C GLU A 63 -8.34 -1.54 8.35
N PRO A 64 -8.36 -2.88 8.37
CA PRO A 64 -9.45 -3.66 8.96
C PRO A 64 -9.36 -3.84 10.48
N ALA A 65 -8.17 -3.76 11.08
CA ALA A 65 -8.00 -3.98 12.51
C ALA A 65 -8.52 -2.80 13.32
N HIS A 66 -9.72 -2.93 13.88
CA HIS A 66 -10.45 -1.86 14.57
C HIS A 66 -9.60 -1.08 15.59
N GLU A 67 -8.91 -1.77 16.50
CA GLU A 67 -8.12 -1.09 17.54
C GLU A 67 -6.89 -0.37 16.96
N LEU A 68 -6.22 -0.95 15.97
CA LEU A 68 -5.08 -0.31 15.31
C LEU A 68 -5.52 0.88 14.47
N ARG A 69 -6.61 0.73 13.69
CA ARG A 69 -7.25 1.81 12.93
C ARG A 69 -7.61 2.98 13.84
N LYS A 70 -8.23 2.73 14.99
CA LYS A 70 -8.60 3.77 15.95
C LYS A 70 -7.39 4.57 16.45
N LEU A 71 -6.28 3.89 16.75
CA LEU A 71 -5.04 4.57 17.12
C LEU A 71 -4.47 5.39 15.95
N GLY A 72 -4.51 4.85 14.73
CA GLY A 72 -4.11 5.57 13.51
C GLY A 72 -4.96 6.79 13.22
N GLU A 73 -6.28 6.70 13.36
CA GLU A 73 -7.22 7.83 13.25
C GLU A 73 -6.86 8.93 14.26
N GLN A 74 -6.70 8.57 15.53
CA GLN A 74 -6.31 9.52 16.59
C GLN A 74 -4.97 10.18 16.31
N PHE A 75 -3.97 9.40 15.92
CA PHE A 75 -2.64 9.90 15.56
C PHE A 75 -2.73 10.90 14.42
N THR A 76 -3.35 10.49 13.31
CA THR A 76 -3.40 11.29 12.09
C THR A 76 -4.14 12.62 12.31
N LEU A 77 -5.18 12.67 13.15
CA LEU A 77 -5.87 13.94 13.51
C LEU A 77 -4.95 14.99 14.14
N THR A 78 -3.85 14.58 14.77
CA THR A 78 -2.89 15.49 15.43
C THR A 78 -1.71 15.90 14.56
N GLN A 79 -1.58 15.31 13.37
CA GLN A 79 -0.42 15.55 12.52
C GLN A 79 -0.58 16.84 11.71
N PRO A 80 0.50 17.63 11.55
CA PRO A 80 0.50 18.75 10.64
C PRO A 80 0.27 18.26 9.21
N ARG A 81 -0.51 19.00 8.44
CA ARG A 81 -0.73 18.79 7.01
C ARG A 81 -0.79 20.15 6.36
N GLU A 82 0.02 20.37 5.33
CA GLU A 82 -0.05 21.63 4.59
C GLU A 82 -1.32 21.67 3.73
N ASN A 83 -1.43 20.74 2.77
CA ASN A 83 -2.52 20.74 1.79
C ASN A 83 -3.18 19.37 1.57
N GLY A 84 -2.74 18.31 2.25
CA GLY A 84 -3.31 16.97 2.11
C GLY A 84 -4.36 16.64 3.17
N SER A 85 -5.21 15.66 2.88
CA SER A 85 -6.23 15.14 3.80
C SER A 85 -6.07 13.64 4.05
N ILE A 86 -6.68 13.13 5.11
CA ILE A 86 -6.79 11.68 5.35
C ILE A 86 -8.23 11.35 5.72
N SER A 87 -8.76 10.32 5.05
CA SER A 87 -9.98 9.63 5.46
C SER A 87 -9.69 8.15 5.70
N TRP A 88 -10.46 7.52 6.57
CA TRP A 88 -10.26 6.13 6.98
C TRP A 88 -11.43 5.25 6.57
N ILE A 89 -11.12 4.02 6.14
CA ILE A 89 -12.13 3.01 5.78
C ILE A 89 -11.77 1.67 6.42
N ASP A 90 -12.78 1.07 7.04
CA ASP A 90 -12.74 -0.32 7.47
C ASP A 90 -13.01 -1.25 6.29
N ASP A 91 -11.95 -1.68 5.63
CA ASP A 91 -11.98 -2.57 4.48
C ASP A 91 -10.66 -3.35 4.41
N GLN A 92 -10.58 -4.35 3.53
CA GLN A 92 -9.38 -5.19 3.44
C GLN A 92 -9.23 -5.87 2.08
N LEU A 93 -7.99 -6.26 1.78
CA LEU A 93 -7.72 -7.25 0.76
C LEU A 93 -8.31 -8.62 1.16
N PRO A 94 -8.64 -9.48 0.17
CA PRO A 94 -8.56 -9.22 -1.27
C PRO A 94 -9.75 -8.41 -1.82
N GLU A 95 -10.84 -8.25 -1.06
CA GLU A 95 -12.14 -7.82 -1.59
C GLU A 95 -12.24 -6.31 -1.85
N LEU A 96 -11.76 -5.47 -0.93
CA LEU A 96 -11.83 -4.00 -0.98
C LEU A 96 -13.24 -3.49 -1.33
N ASN A 97 -14.28 -4.11 -0.76
CA ASN A 97 -15.67 -3.92 -1.16
C ASN A 97 -16.13 -2.46 -1.01
N ARG A 98 -15.81 -1.83 0.13
CA ARG A 98 -16.25 -0.47 0.44
C ARG A 98 -15.48 0.54 -0.37
N LEU A 99 -14.16 0.39 -0.47
CA LEU A 99 -13.31 1.25 -1.27
C LEU A 99 -13.74 1.22 -2.74
N ARG A 100 -13.94 0.02 -3.31
CA ARG A 100 -14.40 -0.13 -4.71
C ARG A 100 -15.79 0.46 -4.95
N SER A 101 -16.70 0.35 -3.98
CA SER A 101 -18.04 0.94 -4.07
C SER A 101 -18.06 2.47 -4.19
N GLN A 102 -16.99 3.15 -3.77
CA GLN A 102 -16.89 4.61 -3.89
C GLN A 102 -16.61 5.06 -5.34
N GLY A 103 -16.20 4.14 -6.22
CA GLY A 103 -15.97 4.42 -7.63
C GLY A 103 -14.76 5.33 -7.92
N GLN A 104 -13.98 5.67 -6.90
CA GLN A 104 -12.78 6.50 -7.05
C GLN A 104 -11.66 5.74 -7.75
N ARG A 105 -10.72 6.50 -8.31
CA ARG A 105 -9.47 6.00 -8.90
C ARG A 105 -8.31 6.79 -8.32
N PHE A 106 -7.18 6.12 -8.11
CA PHE A 106 -6.06 6.66 -7.35
C PHE A 106 -4.84 6.83 -8.25
N GLN A 107 -4.18 7.98 -8.13
CA GLN A 107 -2.91 8.21 -8.81
C GLN A 107 -1.76 7.45 -8.12
N LEU A 108 -1.97 7.05 -6.86
CA LEU A 108 -1.08 6.17 -6.08
C LEU A 108 -1.90 5.16 -5.28
N VAL A 109 -1.59 3.88 -5.40
CA VAL A 109 -2.01 2.83 -4.46
C VAL A 109 -0.76 2.27 -3.81
N LEU A 110 -0.68 2.37 -2.48
CA LEU A 110 0.41 1.86 -1.66
C LEU A 110 -0.05 0.61 -0.91
N ILE A 111 0.74 -0.46 -0.99
CA ILE A 111 0.56 -1.71 -0.25
C ILE A 111 1.88 -1.98 0.49
N SER A 112 2.01 -1.36 1.66
CA SER A 112 3.24 -1.36 2.45
C SER A 112 3.22 -2.49 3.47
N ALA A 113 4.00 -3.56 3.25
CA ALA A 113 4.08 -4.69 4.18
C ALA A 113 2.74 -5.40 4.47
N VAL A 114 1.90 -5.58 3.43
CA VAL A 114 0.57 -6.23 3.58
C VAL A 114 0.44 -7.53 2.80
N TRP A 115 1.08 -7.63 1.63
CA TRP A 115 0.81 -8.72 0.69
C TRP A 115 1.06 -10.12 1.26
N MET A 116 2.07 -10.25 2.12
CA MET A 116 2.41 -11.51 2.81
C MET A 116 1.29 -12.07 3.71
N HIS A 117 0.24 -11.30 4.00
CA HIS A 117 -0.93 -11.77 4.74
C HIS A 117 -1.99 -12.44 3.87
N LEU A 118 -1.85 -12.40 2.55
CA LEU A 118 -2.77 -13.03 1.62
C LEU A 118 -2.40 -14.48 1.40
N GLN A 119 -3.40 -15.36 1.41
CA GLN A 119 -3.20 -16.73 0.98
C GLN A 119 -2.88 -16.76 -0.53
N PRO A 120 -2.13 -17.76 -1.01
CA PRO A 120 -1.81 -17.86 -2.45
C PRO A 120 -3.05 -17.86 -3.36
N SER A 121 -4.16 -18.43 -2.89
CA SER A 121 -5.44 -18.42 -3.61
C SER A 121 -6.07 -17.04 -3.77
N GLU A 122 -5.68 -16.07 -2.95
CA GLU A 122 -6.21 -14.71 -2.92
C GLU A 122 -5.43 -13.74 -3.82
N HIS A 123 -4.17 -14.05 -4.16
CA HIS A 123 -3.27 -13.15 -4.89
C HIS A 123 -3.86 -12.65 -6.20
N GLN A 124 -4.43 -13.55 -7.01
CA GLN A 124 -5.03 -13.16 -8.30
C GLN A 124 -6.25 -12.24 -8.11
N HIS A 125 -7.08 -12.51 -7.09
CA HIS A 125 -8.24 -11.69 -6.77
C HIS A 125 -7.81 -10.30 -6.28
N ALA A 126 -6.85 -10.25 -5.35
CA ALA A 126 -6.28 -9.02 -4.82
C ALA A 126 -5.68 -8.14 -5.92
N MET A 127 -4.81 -8.71 -6.77
CA MET A 127 -4.17 -7.95 -7.85
C MET A 127 -5.20 -7.40 -8.85
N ARG A 128 -6.23 -8.18 -9.19
CA ARG A 128 -7.33 -7.70 -10.03
C ARG A 128 -7.99 -6.47 -9.41
N ASN A 129 -8.43 -6.55 -8.16
CA ASN A 129 -9.14 -5.46 -7.50
C ASN A 129 -8.27 -4.23 -7.33
N VAL A 130 -6.99 -4.40 -6.94
CA VAL A 130 -6.02 -3.31 -6.81
C VAL A 130 -5.77 -2.63 -8.16
N SER A 131 -5.57 -3.40 -9.24
CA SER A 131 -5.35 -2.84 -10.58
C SER A 131 -6.52 -1.97 -11.06
N GLU A 132 -7.76 -2.33 -10.69
CA GLU A 132 -8.97 -1.61 -11.05
C GLU A 132 -9.14 -0.29 -10.27
N LEU A 133 -8.42 -0.10 -9.17
CA LEU A 133 -8.41 1.13 -8.39
C LEU A 133 -7.48 2.20 -8.98
N LEU A 134 -6.54 1.84 -9.84
CA LEU A 134 -5.58 2.78 -10.40
C LEU A 134 -6.25 3.72 -11.41
N ALA A 135 -5.93 5.00 -11.28
CA ALA A 135 -6.18 5.98 -12.33
C ALA A 135 -5.27 5.71 -13.54
N PRO A 136 -5.60 6.24 -14.74
CA PRO A 136 -4.67 6.23 -15.85
C PRO A 136 -3.31 6.82 -15.47
N ALA A 137 -2.22 6.16 -15.89
CA ALA A 137 -0.86 6.48 -15.44
C ALA A 137 -0.65 6.49 -13.91
N GLY A 138 -1.54 5.84 -13.15
CA GLY A 138 -1.42 5.68 -11.70
C GLY A 138 -0.32 4.71 -11.31
N LEU A 139 0.21 4.88 -10.11
CA LEU A 139 1.28 4.06 -9.55
C LEU A 139 0.72 3.04 -8.56
N LEU A 140 1.16 1.79 -8.69
CA LEU A 140 1.02 0.78 -7.65
C LEU A 140 2.40 0.52 -7.04
N VAL A 141 2.51 0.73 -5.74
CA VAL A 141 3.72 0.43 -4.97
C VAL A 141 3.42 -0.71 -4.00
N ILE A 142 4.23 -1.77 -4.04
CA ILE A 142 4.14 -2.90 -3.11
C ILE A 142 5.50 -3.12 -2.46
N SER A 143 5.55 -3.11 -1.13
CA SER A 143 6.72 -3.62 -0.39
C SER A 143 6.42 -5.01 0.16
N LEU A 144 7.32 -5.94 -0.15
CA LEU A 144 7.19 -7.37 0.16
C LEU A 144 8.23 -7.72 1.23
N ARG A 145 7.76 -8.18 2.39
CA ARG A 145 8.64 -8.65 3.46
C ARG A 145 8.94 -10.13 3.29
N HIS A 146 10.21 -10.46 3.24
CA HIS A 146 10.73 -11.81 3.29
C HIS A 146 11.30 -12.13 4.68
N GLY A 147 11.50 -13.41 4.96
CA GLY A 147 12.04 -13.89 6.23
C GLY A 147 10.97 -14.35 7.23
N PRO A 148 11.39 -14.77 8.43
CA PRO A 148 10.51 -15.43 9.40
C PRO A 148 9.39 -14.51 9.92
N ASP A 149 8.25 -15.11 10.27
CA ASP A 149 7.16 -14.48 11.01
C ASP A 149 6.80 -15.35 12.22
N ASP A 150 7.25 -14.92 13.39
CA ASP A 150 7.10 -15.67 14.65
C ASP A 150 5.63 -15.86 15.05
N ALA A 151 4.74 -15.01 14.53
CA ALA A 151 3.30 -15.06 14.78
C ALA A 151 2.53 -15.97 13.79
N GLY A 152 3.20 -16.56 12.78
CA GLY A 152 2.58 -17.52 11.85
C GLY A 152 1.46 -16.95 10.97
N ARG A 153 1.53 -15.65 10.65
CA ARG A 153 0.53 -14.88 9.89
C ARG A 153 0.87 -14.75 8.41
N PHE A 154 2.07 -15.15 8.01
CA PHE A 154 2.58 -14.95 6.66
C PHE A 154 2.34 -16.19 5.80
N HIS A 155 2.01 -15.95 4.54
CA HIS A 155 1.75 -16.96 3.53
C HIS A 155 2.79 -16.90 2.41
N PRO A 156 3.04 -18.01 1.70
CA PRO A 156 4.02 -18.05 0.62
C PRO A 156 3.63 -17.15 -0.55
N PHE A 157 4.59 -16.43 -1.10
CA PHE A 157 4.51 -15.74 -2.38
C PHE A 157 5.91 -15.71 -3.00
N THR A 158 6.00 -15.41 -4.30
CA THR A 158 7.26 -15.02 -4.92
C THR A 158 7.12 -13.65 -5.56
N THR A 159 8.20 -12.87 -5.56
CA THR A 159 8.22 -11.54 -6.20
C THR A 159 7.87 -11.63 -7.70
N ASP A 160 8.35 -12.69 -8.38
CA ASP A 160 8.06 -12.93 -9.79
C ASP A 160 6.58 -13.25 -10.04
N GLU A 161 5.92 -13.98 -9.13
CA GLU A 161 4.46 -14.21 -9.21
C GLU A 161 3.69 -12.89 -9.12
N ILE A 162 4.07 -11.99 -8.22
CA ILE A 162 3.38 -10.70 -8.06
C ILE A 162 3.57 -9.83 -9.30
N ILE A 163 4.78 -9.83 -9.87
CA ILE A 163 5.06 -9.17 -11.15
C ILE A 163 4.18 -9.74 -12.27
N ALA A 164 4.13 -11.06 -12.42
CA ALA A 164 3.34 -11.72 -13.46
C ALA A 164 1.84 -11.41 -13.33
N LEU A 165 1.30 -11.42 -12.10
CA LEU A 165 -0.08 -11.06 -11.82
C LEU A 165 -0.37 -9.59 -12.22
N ALA A 166 0.51 -8.66 -11.88
CA ALA A 166 0.37 -7.25 -12.24
C ALA A 166 0.43 -7.04 -13.77
N GLN A 167 1.37 -7.71 -14.44
CA GLN A 167 1.52 -7.66 -15.90
C GLN A 167 0.30 -8.24 -16.63
N HIS A 168 -0.29 -9.32 -16.13
CA HIS A 168 -1.56 -9.84 -16.66
C HIS A 168 -2.74 -8.87 -16.53
N ARG A 169 -2.62 -7.85 -15.67
CA ARG A 169 -3.59 -6.74 -15.54
C ARG A 169 -3.20 -5.51 -16.38
N GLY A 170 -2.15 -5.61 -17.20
CA GLY A 170 -1.67 -4.52 -18.05
C GLY A 170 -0.79 -3.50 -17.32
N LEU A 171 -0.35 -3.81 -16.09
CA LEU A 171 0.58 -2.94 -15.37
C LEU A 171 2.01 -3.21 -15.84
N THR A 172 2.79 -2.15 -16.01
CA THR A 172 4.21 -2.25 -16.41
C THR A 172 5.09 -2.06 -15.19
N VAL A 173 6.07 -2.95 -14.98
CA VAL A 173 7.07 -2.79 -13.92
C VAL A 173 7.97 -1.61 -14.25
N THR A 174 7.96 -0.59 -13.41
CA THR A 174 8.83 0.58 -13.48
C THR A 174 10.06 0.42 -12.59
N ARG A 175 9.90 -0.29 -11.46
CA ARG A 175 10.97 -0.56 -10.52
C ARG A 175 10.80 -1.92 -9.87
N ASP A 176 11.90 -2.64 -9.76
CA ASP A 176 12.02 -3.93 -9.09
C ASP A 176 13.36 -3.92 -8.34
N ILE A 177 13.27 -3.70 -7.03
CA ILE A 177 14.43 -3.71 -6.13
C ILE A 177 14.24 -4.85 -5.16
N ARG A 178 15.24 -5.72 -5.02
CA ARG A 178 15.13 -6.94 -4.21
C ARG A 178 16.22 -7.05 -3.16
N GLY A 179 15.91 -7.76 -2.07
CA GLY A 179 16.88 -8.17 -1.06
C GLY A 179 17.44 -7.03 -0.22
N ILE A 180 16.71 -5.93 -0.04
CA ILE A 180 17.12 -4.86 0.88
C ILE A 180 17.03 -5.40 2.30
N ALA A 181 18.16 -5.49 2.99
CA ALA A 181 18.19 -5.93 4.38
C ALA A 181 17.39 -4.99 5.29
N ASP A 182 16.58 -5.56 6.18
CA ASP A 182 15.87 -4.80 7.20
C ASP A 182 16.86 -4.23 8.22
N LYS A 183 16.67 -2.97 8.62
CA LYS A 183 17.60 -2.29 9.53
C LYS A 183 17.54 -2.79 10.96
N SER A 184 16.45 -3.42 11.39
CA SER A 184 16.26 -3.86 12.78
C SER A 184 16.19 -5.37 12.95
N ARG A 185 16.01 -6.14 11.87
CA ARG A 185 15.80 -7.59 11.91
C ARG A 185 16.72 -8.30 10.92
N GLU A 186 17.73 -9.00 11.45
CA GLU A 186 18.82 -9.61 10.65
C GLU A 186 18.36 -10.61 9.58
N LEU A 187 17.27 -11.35 9.82
CA LEU A 187 16.76 -12.37 8.91
C LEU A 187 15.65 -11.87 7.98
N VAL A 188 15.38 -10.56 7.97
CA VAL A 188 14.32 -9.95 7.20
C VAL A 188 14.91 -9.16 6.06
N SER A 189 14.34 -9.31 4.87
CA SER A 189 14.66 -8.50 3.70
C SER A 189 13.39 -8.01 3.02
N TRP A 190 13.56 -6.99 2.19
CA TRP A 190 12.48 -6.31 1.51
C TRP A 190 12.71 -6.28 0.02
N ASP A 191 11.65 -6.59 -0.72
CA ASP A 191 11.55 -6.26 -2.13
C ASP A 191 10.56 -5.11 -2.30
N TYR A 192 10.82 -4.22 -3.26
CA TYR A 192 9.99 -3.09 -3.60
C TYR A 192 9.66 -3.13 -5.09
N LEU A 193 8.38 -3.24 -5.38
CA LEU A 193 7.83 -3.24 -6.73
C LEU A 193 7.06 -1.96 -6.97
N VAL A 194 7.35 -1.29 -8.08
CA VAL A 194 6.58 -0.14 -8.56
C VAL A 194 6.08 -0.44 -9.95
N PHE A 195 4.77 -0.30 -10.14
CA PHE A 195 4.11 -0.51 -11.42
C PHE A 195 3.37 0.73 -11.89
N ASN A 196 3.35 0.96 -13.20
CA ASN A 196 2.52 1.98 -13.82
C ASN A 196 1.30 1.34 -14.49
N ALA A 197 0.13 1.93 -14.24
CA ALA A 197 -1.06 1.71 -15.04
C ALA A 197 -0.91 2.32 -16.44
N PRO A 198 -1.59 1.78 -17.46
CA PRO A 198 -1.57 2.35 -18.80
C PRO A 198 -2.09 3.78 -18.80
N THR A 199 -1.57 4.60 -19.71
CA THR A 199 -2.17 5.91 -20.02
C THR A 199 -3.51 5.71 -20.70
N SER A 200 -4.49 6.59 -20.46
CA SER A 200 -5.70 6.63 -21.29
C SER A 200 -5.27 6.94 -22.72
N GLU A 201 -5.23 5.94 -23.61
CA GLU A 201 -5.08 6.23 -25.02
C GLU A 201 -6.24 7.12 -25.45
N THR A 202 -5.95 8.30 -25.99
CA THR A 202 -6.91 9.08 -26.77
C THR A 202 -7.37 8.16 -27.88
N LYS A 203 -8.63 7.70 -27.85
CA LYS A 203 -9.24 7.00 -28.97
C LYS A 203 -9.08 7.90 -30.20
N GLN A 204 -8.10 7.60 -31.06
CA GLN A 204 -8.09 8.14 -32.41
C GLN A 204 -9.25 7.44 -33.10
N THR A 205 -10.34 8.20 -33.25
CA THR A 205 -11.44 7.85 -34.13
C THR A 205 -10.89 7.83 -35.55
N THR A 206 -10.47 6.66 -36.04
CA THR A 206 -10.33 6.45 -37.48
C THR A 206 -11.70 6.64 -38.10
N THR A 207 -11.77 7.67 -38.93
CA THR A 207 -12.91 8.08 -39.75
C THR A 207 -13.06 7.17 -40.96
#